data_AF-A0A1G4QHJ4-F1
#
_entry.id   AF-A0A1G4QHJ4-F1
#
_cell.length_a   1.000
_cell.length_b   1.000
_cell.length_c   1.000
_cell.angle_alpha   90.00
_cell.angle_beta   90.00
_cell.angle_gamma   90.00
#
_symmetry.space_group_name_H-M   'P 1'
#
loop_
_entity.id
_entity.type
_entity.pdbx_description
1 polymer ?
#
loop_
_entity_poly.entity_id
_entity_poly.type
_entity_poly.pdbx_seq_one_letter_code
_entity_poly.pdbx_strand_id
1 'polypeptide(L)'
;MLHPDVAELLEALRGLERLLFEQGINTWAARLKQAADNIEKSDAYGLQQFLSMFGGMGSLNDLILSQDGKLPIEENEQLNSLRSKAWSLANNLRREIL
;
A
#
# COMPACT_ATOMS: atom_id res chain seq x y z
N MET A 1 13.62 13.74 12.17
CA MET A 1 12.30 13.26 12.65
C MET A 1 11.47 13.02 11.41
N LEU A 2 10.96 11.80 11.19
CA LEU A 2 10.05 11.56 10.06
C LEU A 2 8.77 12.38 10.29
N HIS A 3 8.22 12.98 9.24
CA HIS A 3 6.90 13.61 9.29
C HIS A 3 5.86 12.57 9.77
N PRO A 4 4.93 12.91 10.69
CA PRO A 4 3.98 11.95 11.27
C PRO A 4 3.21 11.19 10.17
N ASP A 5 2.74 11.88 9.13
CA ASP A 5 2.04 11.23 8.01
C ASP A 5 2.92 10.26 7.21
N VAL A 6 4.24 10.49 7.15
CA VAL A 6 5.17 9.55 6.49
C VAL A 6 5.33 8.29 7.35
N ALA A 7 5.42 8.43 8.67
CA ALA A 7 5.48 7.28 9.57
C ALA A 7 4.19 6.44 9.49
N GLU A 8 3.02 7.10 9.52
CA GLU A 8 1.73 6.40 9.36
C GLU A 8 1.56 5.76 7.97
N LEU A 9 2.07 6.40 6.92
CA LEU A 9 2.06 5.83 5.58
C LEU A 9 2.92 4.58 5.52
N LEU A 10 4.14 4.63 6.06
CA LEU A 10 5.04 3.48 6.12
C LEU A 10 4.40 2.33 6.89
N GLU A 11 3.77 2.59 8.04
CA GLU A 11 3.06 1.57 8.79
C GLU A 11 1.95 0.91 7.96
N ALA A 12 1.13 1.71 7.26
CA ALA A 12 0.07 1.19 6.41
C ALA A 12 0.61 0.36 5.23
N LEU A 13 1.71 0.80 4.59
CA LEU A 13 2.36 0.06 3.50
C LEU A 13 2.96 -1.26 3.97
N ARG A 14 3.60 -1.29 5.15
CA ARG A 14 4.12 -2.53 5.75
C ARG A 14 3.00 -3.48 6.17
N GLY A 15 1.87 -2.94 6.63
CA GLY A 15 0.66 -3.71 6.89
C GLY A 15 0.13 -4.40 5.62
N LEU A 16 0.05 -3.66 4.51
CA LEU A 16 -0.34 -4.23 3.21
C LEU A 16 0.67 -5.27 2.73
N GLU A 17 1.97 -4.95 2.79
CA GLU A 17 3.04 -5.88 2.41
C GLU A 17 2.89 -7.22 3.12
N ARG A 18 2.74 -7.18 4.45
CA ARG A 18 2.59 -8.38 5.29
C ARG A 18 1.32 -9.16 4.94
N LEU A 19 0.18 -8.49 4.89
CA LEU A 19 -1.09 -9.11 4.56
C LEU A 19 -1.02 -9.83 3.21
N LEU A 20 -0.49 -9.15 2.18
CA LEU A 20 -0.40 -9.75 0.84
C LEU A 20 0.63 -10.88 0.77
N PHE A 21 1.73 -10.78 1.53
CA PHE A 21 2.72 -11.86 1.62
C PHE A 21 2.14 -13.12 2.27
N GLU A 22 1.42 -12.97 3.39
CA GLU A 22 0.76 -14.07 4.10
C GLU A 22 -0.31 -14.76 3.22
N GLN A 23 -0.91 -14.01 2.30
CA GLN A 23 -1.90 -14.50 1.33
C GLN A 23 -1.26 -15.07 0.05
N GLY A 24 0.09 -15.12 -0.03
CA GLY A 24 0.82 -15.63 -1.18
C GLY A 24 0.86 -14.69 -2.40
N ILE A 25 0.41 -13.44 -2.26
CA ILE A 25 0.34 -12.43 -3.32
C ILE A 25 1.67 -11.67 -3.40
N ASN A 26 2.73 -12.43 -3.66
CA ASN A 26 4.13 -11.99 -3.54
C ASN A 26 4.48 -10.81 -4.46
N THR A 27 3.88 -10.74 -5.65
CA THR A 27 4.15 -9.65 -6.61
C THR A 27 3.74 -8.29 -6.04
N TRP A 28 2.56 -8.20 -5.41
CA TRP A 28 2.11 -6.95 -4.81
C TRP A 28 2.86 -6.65 -3.52
N ALA A 29 3.12 -7.66 -2.69
CA ALA A 29 3.93 -7.50 -1.48
C ALA A 29 5.32 -6.92 -1.80
N ALA A 30 6.01 -7.44 -2.81
CA ALA A 30 7.33 -6.95 -3.23
C ALA A 30 7.28 -5.49 -3.74
N ARG A 31 6.24 -5.12 -4.50
CA ARG A 31 6.06 -3.73 -4.97
C ARG A 31 5.81 -2.77 -3.82
N LEU A 32 4.97 -3.15 -2.86
CA LEU A 32 4.70 -2.35 -1.64
C LEU A 32 5.96 -2.19 -0.79
N LYS A 33 6.73 -3.27 -0.62
CA LYS A 33 8.02 -3.23 0.05
C LYS A 33 8.95 -2.21 -0.58
N GLN A 34 9.11 -2.25 -1.90
CA GLN A 34 9.98 -1.33 -2.62
C GLN A 34 9.54 0.12 -2.47
N ALA A 35 8.24 0.39 -2.54
CA ALA A 35 7.70 1.73 -2.34
C ALA A 35 7.97 2.23 -0.90
N ALA A 36 7.73 1.39 0.11
CA ALA A 36 8.00 1.72 1.51
C ALA A 36 9.50 1.98 1.77
N ASP A 37 10.39 1.12 1.26
CA ASP A 37 11.84 1.29 1.37
C ASP A 37 12.32 2.62 0.77
N ASN A 38 11.69 3.08 -0.31
CA ASN A 38 12.02 4.35 -0.97
C ASN A 38 11.47 5.56 -0.21
N ILE A 39 10.22 5.47 0.29
CA ILE A 39 9.62 6.52 1.13
C ILE A 39 10.43 6.71 2.43
N GLU A 40 10.88 5.62 3.05
CA GLU A 40 11.71 5.66 4.26
C GLU A 40 13.05 6.39 4.03
N LYS A 41 13.62 6.26 2.84
CA LYS A 41 14.84 6.98 2.42
C LYS A 41 14.59 8.42 1.98
N SER A 42 13.36 8.93 2.14
CA SER A 42 12.94 10.26 1.66
C SER A 42 13.13 10.46 0.16
N ASP A 43 13.05 9.37 -0.61
CA ASP A 43 13.01 9.45 -2.07
C ASP A 43 11.59 9.83 -2.49
N ALA A 44 11.40 11.04 -3.02
CA ALA A 44 10.12 11.52 -3.53
C ALA A 44 9.51 10.57 -4.58
N TYR A 45 10.34 9.76 -5.25
CA TYR A 45 9.89 8.74 -6.18
C TYR A 45 9.07 7.62 -5.51
N GLY A 46 9.28 7.35 -4.22
CA GLY A 46 8.54 6.32 -3.47
C GLY A 46 7.03 6.59 -3.40
N LEU A 47 6.62 7.85 -3.20
CA LEU A 47 5.21 8.25 -3.21
C LEU A 47 4.59 8.09 -4.60
N GLN A 48 5.31 8.50 -5.65
CA GLN A 48 4.85 8.34 -7.04
C GLN A 48 4.70 6.86 -7.41
N GLN A 49 5.67 6.02 -7.03
CA GLN A 49 5.61 4.58 -7.25
C GLN A 49 4.40 3.95 -6.57
N PHE A 50 4.13 4.27 -5.31
CA PHE A 50 2.94 3.78 -4.62
C PHE A 50 1.65 4.23 -5.30
N LEU A 51 1.51 5.53 -5.60
CA LEU A 51 0.29 6.05 -6.22
C LEU A 51 0.05 5.47 -7.63
N SER A 52 1.11 5.12 -8.36
CA SER A 52 1.00 4.46 -9.66
C SER A 52 0.33 3.08 -9.60
N MET A 53 0.27 2.45 -8.42
CA MET A 53 -0.36 1.15 -8.23
C MET A 53 -1.89 1.20 -8.31
N PHE A 54 -2.51 2.38 -8.30
CA PHE A 54 -3.96 2.58 -8.33
C PHE A 54 -4.50 2.93 -9.73
N GLY A 55 -3.65 2.88 -10.77
CA GLY A 55 -4.05 3.17 -12.15
C GLY A 55 -4.00 1.94 -13.06
N GLY A 56 -4.94 1.87 -14.01
CA GLY A 56 -5.01 0.81 -15.02
C GLY A 56 -5.96 -0.35 -14.64
N MET A 57 -5.97 -1.39 -15.46
CA MET A 57 -6.74 -2.62 -15.22
C MET A 57 -5.91 -3.58 -14.37
N GLY A 58 -6.50 -4.11 -13.29
CA GLY A 58 -5.80 -5.02 -12.38
C GLY A 58 -4.88 -4.28 -11.42
N SER A 59 -5.22 -3.05 -11.06
CA SER A 59 -4.50 -2.23 -10.10
C SER A 59 -4.73 -2.73 -8.65
N LEU A 60 -3.99 -2.19 -7.69
CA LEU A 60 -4.07 -2.59 -6.29
C LEU A 60 -5.49 -2.43 -5.71
N ASN A 61 -6.28 -1.47 -6.22
CA ASN A 61 -7.68 -1.28 -5.83
C ASN A 61 -8.64 -2.33 -6.42
N ASP A 62 -8.22 -3.08 -7.44
CA ASP A 62 -9.01 -4.18 -8.02
C ASP A 62 -8.74 -5.51 -7.31
N LEU A 63 -7.69 -5.56 -6.47
CA LEU A 63 -7.29 -6.76 -5.75
C LEU A 63 -8.34 -7.14 -4.69
N ILE A 64 -8.80 -8.38 -4.77
CA ILE A 64 -9.66 -9.04 -3.80
C ILE A 64 -8.97 -10.35 -3.41
N LEU A 65 -8.87 -10.61 -2.11
CA LEU A 65 -8.28 -11.84 -1.59
C LEU A 65 -9.27 -12.99 -1.79
N SER A 66 -8.76 -14.12 -2.28
CA SER A 66 -9.48 -15.36 -2.41
C SER A 66 -8.58 -16.51 -1.94
N GLN A 67 -9.10 -17.34 -1.04
CA GLN A 67 -8.42 -18.52 -0.52
C GLN A 67 -9.32 -19.73 -0.72
N ASP A 68 -8.85 -20.73 -1.47
CA ASP A 68 -9.58 -21.97 -1.74
C ASP A 68 -11.02 -21.75 -2.24
N GLY A 69 -11.21 -20.73 -3.08
CA GLY A 69 -12.52 -20.37 -3.65
C GLY A 69 -13.46 -19.63 -2.68
N LYS A 70 -12.98 -19.25 -1.50
CA LYS A 70 -13.70 -18.42 -0.53
C LYS A 70 -13.16 -16.99 -0.53
N LEU A 71 -14.03 -16.05 -0.21
CA LEU A 71 -13.68 -14.65 0.02
C LEU A 71 -13.55 -14.43 1.53
N PRO A 72 -12.33 -14.44 2.09
CA PRO A 72 -12.13 -14.23 3.51
C PRO A 72 -12.49 -12.77 3.86
N ILE A 73 -13.58 -12.58 4.61
CA ILE A 73 -14.21 -11.26 4.80
C ILE A 73 -13.28 -10.33 5.60
N GLU A 74 -12.73 -10.82 6.71
CA GLU A 74 -11.91 -10.04 7.64
C GLU A 74 -10.64 -9.50 6.95
N GLU A 75 -9.97 -10.35 6.18
CA GLU A 75 -8.74 -10.00 5.46
C GLU A 75 -9.02 -9.04 4.30
N ASN A 76 -10.16 -9.17 3.62
CA ASN A 76 -10.57 -8.22 2.59
C ASN A 76 -10.98 -6.87 3.19
N GLU A 77 -11.61 -6.85 4.37
CA GLU A 77 -11.89 -5.60 5.11
C GLU A 77 -10.59 -4.94 5.57
N GLN A 78 -9.64 -5.72 6.09
CA GLN A 78 -8.31 -5.24 6.46
C GLN A 78 -7.56 -4.68 5.24
N LEU A 79 -7.58 -5.39 4.11
CA LEU A 79 -7.00 -4.91 2.85
C LEU A 79 -7.61 -3.57 2.43
N ASN A 80 -8.94 -3.45 2.47
CA ASN A 80 -9.62 -2.23 2.08
C ASN A 80 -9.35 -1.05 3.03
N SER A 81 -9.26 -1.32 4.34
CA SER A 81 -8.91 -0.31 5.34
C SER A 81 -7.49 0.21 5.14
N LEU A 82 -6.51 -0.70 5.05
CA LEU A 82 -5.09 -0.35 4.88
C LEU A 82 -4.84 0.39 3.57
N ARG A 83 -5.40 -0.08 2.45
CA ARG A 83 -5.20 0.58 1.15
C ARG A 83 -5.81 1.98 1.12
N SER A 84 -6.98 2.17 1.74
CA SER A 84 -7.65 3.47 1.81
C SER A 84 -6.86 4.45 2.69
N LYS A 85 -6.37 3.99 3.85
CA LYS A 85 -5.49 4.78 4.72
C LYS A 85 -4.22 5.20 3.97
N ALA A 86 -3.51 4.23 3.37
CA ALA A 86 -2.27 4.49 2.66
C ALA A 86 -2.46 5.45 1.48
N TRP A 87 -3.52 5.27 0.68
CA TRP A 87 -3.83 6.16 -0.44
C TRP A 87 -4.12 7.59 0.00
N SER A 88 -4.90 7.77 1.07
CA SER A 88 -5.22 9.09 1.62
C SER A 88 -3.96 9.83 2.06
N LEU A 89 -3.12 9.17 2.89
CA LEU A 89 -1.86 9.73 3.39
C LEU A 89 -0.91 10.08 2.23
N ALA A 90 -0.74 9.17 1.27
CA ALA A 90 0.13 9.42 0.12
C ALA A 90 -0.36 10.58 -0.76
N ASN A 91 -1.68 10.76 -0.92
CA ASN A 91 -2.22 11.89 -1.66
C ASN A 91 -2.07 13.22 -0.93
N ASN A 92 -2.22 13.23 0.39
CA ASN A 92 -2.01 14.43 1.21
C ASN A 92 -0.54 14.86 1.14
N LEU A 93 0.39 13.93 1.40
CA LEU A 93 1.83 14.17 1.29
C LEU A 93 2.24 14.67 -0.11
N ARG A 94 1.66 14.10 -1.18
CA ARG A 94 1.91 14.57 -2.55
C ARG A 94 1.51 16.03 -2.76
N ARG A 95 0.44 16.50 -2.11
CA ARG A 95 -0.03 17.90 -2.21
C ARG A 95 0.79 18.88 -1.36
N GLU A 96 1.49 18.39 -0.35
CA GLU A 96 2.35 19.21 0.51
C GLU A 96 3.75 19.40 -0.08
N ILE A 97 4.19 18.43 -0.90
CA ILE A 97 5.52 18.42 -1.54
C ILE A 97 5.51 19.14 -2.91
N LEU A 98 4.33 19.31 -3.54
CA LEU A 98 4.12 20.00 -4.82
C LEU A 98 3.51 21.39 -4.64
#